data_AF-A0A0L0C2E1-F1
#
_entry.id   AF-A0A0L0C2E1-F1
#
_cell.length_a   1.000
_cell.length_b   1.000
_cell.length_c   1.000
_cell.angle_alpha   90.00
_cell.angle_beta   90.00
_cell.angle_gamma   90.00
#
_symmetry.space_group_name_H-M   'P 1'
#
loop_
_entity.id
_entity.type
_entity.pdbx_description
1 polymer ?
#
loop_
_entity_poly.entity_id
_entity_poly.type
_entity_poly.pdbx_seq_one_letter_code
_entity_poly.pdbx_strand_id
1 'polypeptide(L)'
;MYKIIICIFLAAIVLEVRDEKLNGDRYSEAVDLLNNVLYQLRRRNGPYLTLIGVEAAYYYIPQIDYSFDTLMLLPGGNVFIEMCTVEISLNLLEKKTTLIIITCNGQESARQVLNGTIEV
;
A
#
# COMPACT_ATOMS: atom_id res chain seq x y z
N MET A 1 39.57 15.04 13.52
CA MET A 1 38.59 13.92 13.60
C MET A 1 37.12 14.38 13.63
N TYR A 2 36.81 15.67 13.45
CA TYR A 2 35.42 16.19 13.43
C TYR A 2 34.71 16.16 12.06
N LYS A 3 35.43 15.87 10.96
CA LYS A 3 34.89 15.94 9.59
C LYS A 3 34.13 14.68 9.15
N ILE A 4 34.40 13.53 9.76
CA ILE A 4 33.76 12.25 9.38
C ILE A 4 32.37 12.10 10.01
N ILE A 5 32.14 12.74 11.17
CA ILE A 5 30.90 12.60 11.93
C ILE A 5 29.72 13.28 11.22
N ILE A 6 29.94 14.38 10.51
CA ILE A 6 28.87 15.12 9.81
C ILE A 6 28.25 14.30 8.66
N CYS A 7 29.07 13.51 7.93
CA CYS A 7 28.56 12.69 6.83
C CYS A 7 27.63 11.56 7.32
N ILE A 8 27.84 11.05 8.54
CA ILE A 8 27.03 9.97 9.12
C ILE A 8 25.65 10.52 9.53
N PHE A 9 25.58 11.73 10.09
CA PHE A 9 24.29 12.36 10.43
C PHE A 9 23.47 12.70 9.18
N LEU A 10 24.10 13.16 8.10
CA LEU A 10 23.39 13.42 6.84
C LEU A 10 22.84 12.14 6.19
N ALA A 11 23.58 11.01 6.26
CA ALA A 11 23.09 9.73 5.76
C ALA A 11 21.92 9.17 6.58
N ALA A 12 21.92 9.39 7.91
CA ALA A 12 20.83 8.95 8.78
C ALA A 12 19.53 9.74 8.56
N ILE A 13 19.61 11.04 8.25
CA ILE A 13 18.44 11.89 7.96
C ILE A 13 17.79 11.52 6.62
N VAL A 14 18.56 11.03 5.64
CA VAL A 14 18.04 10.64 4.31
C VAL A 14 17.22 9.33 4.34
N LEU A 15 17.31 8.56 5.43
CA LEU A 15 16.60 7.28 5.62
C LEU A 15 15.51 7.34 6.70
N GLU A 16 15.10 8.52 7.15
CA GLU A 16 13.80 8.67 7.80
C GLU A 16 12.73 8.40 6.73
N VAL A 17 12.28 7.15 6.68
CA VAL A 17 11.02 6.75 6.05
C VAL A 17 9.93 7.53 6.79
N ARG A 18 9.57 8.71 6.25
CA ARG A 18 8.50 9.54 6.80
C ARG A 18 7.18 8.97 6.34
N ASP A 19 6.39 8.49 7.29
CA ASP A 19 5.01 8.10 7.11
C ASP A 19 4.13 9.35 7.15
N GLU A 20 3.66 9.80 5.99
CA GLU A 20 2.73 10.93 5.91
C GLU A 20 1.29 10.42 5.85
N LYS A 21 0.50 10.67 6.91
CA LYS A 21 -0.95 10.43 6.88
C LYS A 21 -1.60 11.35 5.84
N LEU A 22 -2.26 10.75 4.86
CA LEU A 22 -2.92 11.47 3.78
C LEU A 22 -4.25 12.08 4.25
N ASN A 23 -4.56 13.27 3.76
CA ASN A 23 -5.81 14.00 4.03
C ASN A 23 -6.30 14.73 2.76
N GLY A 24 -7.60 15.06 2.70
CA GLY A 24 -8.19 15.83 1.59
C GLY A 24 -8.06 15.13 0.23
N ASP A 25 -7.72 15.89 -0.81
CA ASP A 25 -7.64 15.38 -2.18
C ASP A 25 -6.62 14.25 -2.34
N ARG A 26 -5.46 14.32 -1.66
CA ARG A 26 -4.44 13.27 -1.67
C ARG A 26 -4.94 11.95 -1.07
N TYR A 27 -5.83 12.02 -0.08
CA TYR A 27 -6.47 10.82 0.47
C TYR A 27 -7.44 10.21 -0.56
N SER A 28 -8.24 11.04 -1.24
CA SER A 28 -9.16 10.57 -2.28
C SER A 28 -8.42 9.87 -3.42
N GLU A 29 -7.36 10.49 -3.95
CA GLU A 29 -6.53 9.91 -5.02
C GLU A 29 -5.93 8.55 -4.61
N ALA A 30 -5.47 8.43 -3.37
CA ALA A 30 -4.93 7.18 -2.84
C ALA A 30 -6.02 6.09 -2.70
N VAL A 31 -7.24 6.46 -2.27
CA VAL A 31 -8.37 5.53 -2.20
C VAL A 31 -8.81 5.08 -3.59
N ASP A 32 -8.80 5.96 -4.59
CA ASP A 32 -9.09 5.61 -5.98
C ASP A 32 -8.04 4.64 -6.54
N LEU A 33 -6.76 4.87 -6.24
CA LEU A 33 -5.68 3.93 -6.55
C LEU A 33 -5.93 2.54 -5.91
N LEU A 34 -6.27 2.50 -4.62
CA LEU A 34 -6.59 1.26 -3.91
C LEU A 34 -7.76 0.51 -4.57
N ASN A 35 -8.84 1.22 -4.90
CA ASN A 35 -10.01 0.64 -5.56
C ASN A 35 -9.65 0.04 -6.93
N ASN A 36 -8.86 0.76 -7.73
CA ASN A 36 -8.38 0.27 -9.02
C ASN A 36 -7.52 -0.99 -8.87
N VAL A 37 -6.64 -1.02 -7.87
CA VAL A 37 -5.79 -2.17 -7.57
C VAL A 37 -6.62 -3.40 -7.17
N LEU A 38 -7.54 -3.24 -6.22
CA LEU A 38 -8.41 -4.33 -5.77
C LEU A 38 -9.31 -4.85 -6.90
N TYR A 39 -9.78 -3.96 -7.77
CA TYR A 39 -10.54 -4.34 -8.97
C TYR A 39 -9.70 -5.20 -9.91
N GLN A 40 -8.45 -4.81 -10.20
CA GLN A 40 -7.57 -5.60 -11.06
C GLN A 40 -7.24 -6.98 -10.45
N LEU A 41 -7.01 -7.03 -9.14
CA LEU A 41 -6.81 -8.29 -8.42
C LEU A 41 -8.02 -9.21 -8.55
N ARG A 42 -9.23 -8.68 -8.33
CA ARG A 42 -10.48 -9.43 -8.46
C ARG A 42 -10.67 -9.99 -9.87
N ARG A 43 -10.33 -9.20 -10.91
CA ARG A 43 -10.42 -9.66 -12.31
C ARG A 43 -9.46 -10.81 -12.63
N ARG A 44 -8.27 -10.83 -12.02
CA ARG A 44 -7.26 -11.89 -12.28
C ARG A 44 -7.51 -13.15 -11.47
N ASN A 45 -7.86 -13.01 -10.20
CA ASN A 45 -7.86 -14.11 -9.24
C ASN A 45 -9.26 -14.54 -8.76
N GLY A 46 -10.33 -13.90 -9.27
CA GLY A 46 -11.69 -14.10 -8.78
C GLY A 46 -12.00 -13.28 -7.53
N PRO A 47 -13.20 -13.43 -6.93
CA PRO A 47 -13.59 -12.69 -5.74
C PRO A 47 -12.75 -13.13 -4.53
N TYR A 48 -11.64 -12.42 -4.29
CA TYR A 48 -10.70 -12.72 -3.21
C TYR A 48 -11.01 -11.93 -1.93
N LEU A 49 -11.35 -10.64 -2.04
CA LEU A 49 -11.68 -9.74 -0.93
C LEU A 49 -12.67 -8.66 -1.41
N THR A 50 -13.53 -8.16 -0.51
CA THR A 50 -14.37 -6.98 -0.77
C THR A 50 -14.02 -5.87 0.21
N LEU A 51 -13.57 -4.73 -0.30
CA LEU A 51 -13.34 -3.53 0.48
C LEU A 51 -14.67 -2.98 0.99
N ILE A 52 -14.75 -2.73 2.30
CA ILE A 52 -15.91 -2.13 2.96
C ILE A 52 -15.62 -0.68 3.31
N GLY A 53 -14.40 -0.38 3.74
CA GLY A 53 -13.98 0.96 4.11
C GLY A 53 -12.47 1.11 4.27
N VAL A 54 -12.01 2.36 4.26
CA VAL A 54 -10.61 2.75 4.46
C VAL A 54 -10.55 3.66 5.69
N GLU A 55 -9.95 3.18 6.77
CA GLU A 55 -9.84 3.91 8.04
C GLU A 55 -8.70 4.95 7.99
N ALA A 56 -7.59 4.58 7.33
CA ALA A 56 -6.44 5.45 7.17
C ALA A 56 -5.68 5.12 5.88
N ALA A 57 -5.01 6.14 5.33
CA ALA A 57 -4.10 6.01 4.20
C ALA A 57 -2.80 6.76 4.50
N TYR A 58 -1.67 6.14 4.18
CA TYR A 58 -0.33 6.65 4.42
C TYR A 58 0.49 6.58 3.14
N TYR A 59 1.44 7.51 2.99
CA TYR A 59 2.38 7.57 1.89
C TYR A 59 3.81 7.61 2.43
N TYR A 60 4.69 6.79 1.84
CA TYR A 60 6.09 6.66 2.22
C TYR A 60 7.02 7.09 1.06
N ILE A 61 8.21 7.59 1.39
CA ILE A 61 9.28 8.05 0.47
C ILE A 61 10.57 7.34 0.93
N PRO A 62 11.50 6.90 0.05
CA PRO A 62 11.67 7.23 -1.38
C PRO A 62 11.07 6.27 -2.39
N GLN A 63 10.57 5.12 -1.96
CA GLN A 63 9.77 4.23 -2.79
C GLN A 63 8.32 4.66 -2.63
N ILE A 64 7.58 4.85 -3.73
CA ILE A 64 6.18 5.25 -3.67
C ILE A 64 5.39 4.06 -3.13
N ASP A 65 5.31 3.99 -1.81
CA ASP A 65 4.58 2.97 -1.08
C ASP A 65 3.38 3.65 -0.43
N TYR A 66 2.20 3.12 -0.70
CA TYR A 66 0.97 3.47 0.00
C TYR A 66 0.62 2.35 0.96
N SER A 67 0.22 2.71 2.18
CA SER A 67 -0.34 1.75 3.14
C SER A 67 -1.74 2.20 3.54
N PHE A 68 -2.67 1.26 3.56
CA PHE A 68 -4.07 1.49 3.88
C PHE A 68 -4.50 0.57 5.00
N ASP A 69 -5.07 1.14 6.06
CA ASP A 69 -5.82 0.37 7.05
C ASP A 69 -7.26 0.26 6.58
N THR A 70 -7.71 -0.96 6.32
CA THR A 70 -8.97 -1.23 5.62
C THR A 70 -9.83 -2.23 6.36
N LEU A 71 -11.15 -2.10 6.21
CA LEU A 71 -12.10 -3.13 6.61
C LEU A 71 -12.45 -3.97 5.38
N MET A 72 -12.19 -5.28 5.45
CA MET A 72 -12.38 -6.20 4.34
C MET A 72 -13.30 -7.37 4.71
N LEU A 73 -14.10 -7.80 3.73
CA LEU A 73 -14.86 -9.04 3.81
C LEU A 73 -14.07 -10.21 3.22
N LEU A 74 -13.81 -11.24 4.03
CA LEU A 74 -13.16 -12.48 3.60
C LEU A 74 -14.15 -13.46 2.95
N PRO A 75 -13.74 -14.20 1.91
CA PRO A 75 -14.55 -15.25 1.31
C PRO A 75 -14.50 -16.51 2.17
N GLY A 76 -15.66 -17.02 2.59
CA GLY A 76 -15.72 -18.28 3.35
C GLY A 76 -16.91 -18.37 4.29
N GLY A 77 -18.13 -18.44 3.75
CA GLY A 77 -19.36 -18.90 4.42
C GLY A 77 -19.94 -18.04 5.55
N ASN A 78 -19.10 -17.47 6.40
CA ASN A 78 -19.45 -16.54 7.45
C ASN A 78 -18.91 -15.16 7.07
N VAL A 79 -19.81 -14.17 7.01
CA VAL A 79 -19.51 -12.79 6.68
C VAL A 79 -18.72 -12.17 7.85
N PHE A 80 -17.41 -12.43 7.90
CA PHE A 80 -16.50 -11.83 8.87
C PHE A 80 -15.82 -10.61 8.25
N ILE A 81 -16.03 -9.45 8.88
CA ILE A 81 -15.32 -8.21 8.57
C ILE A 81 -14.04 -8.23 9.39
N GLU A 82 -12.91 -8.12 8.71
CA GLU A 82 -11.60 -8.05 9.35
C GLU A 82 -10.88 -6.75 9.01
N MET A 83 -10.06 -6.29 9.95
CA MET A 83 -9.14 -5.20 9.72
C MET A 83 -7.90 -5.75 9.02
N CYS A 84 -7.62 -5.24 7.83
CA CYS A 84 -6.49 -5.64 7.00
C CYS A 84 -5.69 -4.41 6.60
N THR A 85 -4.38 -4.56 6.58
CA THR A 85 -3.48 -3.56 6.00
C THR A 85 -3.19 -3.95 4.56
N VAL A 86 -3.39 -3.01 3.63
CA VAL A 86 -3.03 -3.15 2.22
C VAL A 86 -1.85 -2.26 1.92
N GLU A 87 -0.75 -2.85 1.50
CA GLU A 87 0.45 -2.14 1.06
C GLU A 87 0.54 -2.21 -0.46
N ILE A 88 0.75 -1.05 -1.09
CA ILE A 88 0.87 -0.88 -2.54
C ILE A 88 2.20 -0.18 -2.82
N SER A 89 3.16 -0.91 -3.37
CA SER A 89 4.45 -0.37 -3.80
C SER A 89 4.49 -0.16 -5.31
N LEU A 90 4.67 1.08 -5.75
CA LEU A 90 4.77 1.45 -7.16
C LEU A 90 6.25 1.55 -7.58
N ASN A 91 6.72 0.62 -8.40
CA ASN A 91 8.02 0.75 -9.04
C ASN A 91 7.88 1.56 -10.34
N LEU A 92 8.28 2.83 -10.27
CA LEU A 92 8.26 3.75 -11.40
C LEU A 92 9.40 3.53 -12.41
N LEU A 93 10.50 2.87 -12.00
CA LEU A 93 11.69 2.68 -12.84
C LEU A 93 11.55 1.48 -13.78
N GLU A 94 10.86 0.42 -13.35
CA GLU A 94 10.67 -0.80 -14.13
C GLU A 94 9.19 -1.11 -14.39
N LYS A 95 8.69 -0.59 -15.52
CA LYS A 95 7.44 -1.04 -16.17
C LYS A 95 6.16 -0.85 -15.36
N LYS A 96 6.12 0.11 -14.43
CA LYS A 96 4.95 0.39 -13.57
C LYS A 96 4.46 -0.89 -12.87
N THR A 97 5.41 -1.66 -12.33
CA THR A 97 5.06 -2.86 -11.57
C THR A 97 4.54 -2.44 -10.20
N THR A 98 3.40 -3.02 -9.83
CA THR A 98 2.75 -2.75 -8.55
C THR A 98 2.78 -3.99 -7.70
N LEU A 99 3.54 -3.96 -6.61
CA LEU A 99 3.50 -5.00 -5.59
C LEU A 99 2.38 -4.67 -4.61
N ILE A 100 1.55 -5.67 -4.32
CA ILE A 100 0.43 -5.56 -3.41
C ILE A 100 0.59 -6.63 -2.36
N ILE A 101 0.56 -6.23 -1.10
CA ILE A 101 0.57 -7.13 0.04
C ILE A 101 -0.67 -6.83 0.86
N ILE A 102 -1.44 -7.87 1.18
CA ILE A 102 -2.62 -7.76 2.03
C ILE A 102 -2.37 -8.60 3.27
N THR A 103 -2.39 -7.96 4.42
CA THR A 103 -2.15 -8.57 5.72
C THR A 103 -3.40 -8.41 6.58
N CYS A 104 -4.03 -9.51 6.96
CA CYS A 104 -5.17 -9.52 7.87
C CYS A 104 -4.76 -10.23 9.16
N ASN A 105 -5.12 -9.69 10.33
CA ASN A 105 -4.73 -10.26 11.64
C ASN A 105 -3.22 -10.54 11.82
N GLY A 106 -2.37 -9.73 11.18
CA GLY A 106 -0.91 -9.91 11.22
C GLY A 106 -0.38 -11.08 10.37
N GLN A 107 -1.22 -11.70 9.54
CA GLN A 107 -0.83 -12.74 8.58
C GLN A 107 -1.02 -12.27 7.14
N GLU A 108 0.00 -12.49 6.30
CA GLU A 108 -0.08 -12.22 4.86
C GLU A 108 -1.16 -13.12 4.25
N SER A 109 -2.26 -12.51 3.84
CA SER A 109 -3.40 -13.17 3.19
C SER A 109 -3.25 -13.22 1.67
N ALA A 110 -2.53 -12.25 1.10
CA ALA A 110 -2.19 -12.23 -0.32
C ALA A 110 -0.93 -11.41 -0.59
N ARG A 111 -0.15 -11.86 -1.58
CA ARG A 111 0.92 -11.09 -2.22
C ARG A 111 0.82 -11.24 -3.71
N GLN A 112 0.78 -10.11 -4.43
CA GLN A 112 0.61 -10.10 -5.87
C GLN A 112 1.44 -9.01 -6.53
N VAL A 113 1.99 -9.34 -7.70
CA VAL A 113 2.68 -8.37 -8.56
C VAL A 113 1.81 -8.13 -9.79
N LEU A 114 1.29 -6.92 -9.93
CA LEU A 114 0.59 -6.48 -11.12
C LEU A 114 1.57 -5.82 -12.08
N ASN A 115 1.69 -6.41 -13.27
CA ASN A 115 2.40 -5.80 -14.39
C ASN A 115 1.40 -4.99 -15.22
N GLY A 116 1.66 -3.70 -15.39
CA GLY A 116 0.87 -2.80 -16.24
C GLY A 116 0.60 -1.44 -15.59
N THR A 117 0.23 -0.47 -16.40
CA THR A 117 -0.19 0.86 -15.95
C THR A 117 -1.41 0.74 -15.04
N ILE A 118 -1.28 1.07 -13.76
CA ILE A 118 -2.45 1.52 -13.00
C ILE A 118 -2.71 2.94 -13.50
N GLU A 119 -3.82 3.11 -14.20
CA GLU A 119 -4.33 4.44 -14.56
C GLU A 119 -4.93 5.04 -13.30
N VAL A 120 -4.38 6.18 -12.90
CA VAL A 120 -4.87 7.05 -11.82
C VAL A 120 -5.78 8.08 -12.45
#